data_AF-A0A5E5QTF7-F1
#
_entry.id   AF-A0A5E5QTF7-F1
#
_cell.length_a   1.000
_cell.length_b   1.000
_cell.length_c   1.000
_cell.angle_alpha   90.00
_cell.angle_beta   90.00
_cell.angle_gamma   90.00
#
_symmetry.space_group_name_H-M   'P 1'
#
loop_
_entity.id
_entity.type
_entity.pdbx_description
1 polymer ?
#
loop_
_entity_poly.entity_id
_entity_poly.type
_entity_poly.pdbx_seq_one_letter_code
_entity_poly.pdbx_strand_id
1 'polypeptide(L)'
;MGQTTEGFKNFDTLTKWVKYFLYIQIVVVTVAIASNFMEYQLLSDYQNGVYTSQEKAIADGETNDQRQQLISLAYIIVFIISGFLILKWIYRANYNARQLGASGMKFTPGWSVGWYFIPIFNLWKPYQAMREIWKASHAPTDWTNVATSSDLRRWWFFWIVLSVIANISFRFSMNTEGLNKLIILNVVDQASELFSIPLAIVTLILINKIYLAQLKNLHKKVNKADEFINE
;
A
#
# COMPACT_ATOMS: atom_id res chain seq x y z
N MET A 1 -10.44 -27.41 -29.99
CA MET A 1 -10.41 -27.23 -28.52
C MET A 1 -10.36 -25.73 -28.24
N GLY A 2 -11.53 -25.11 -28.00
CA GLY A 2 -11.61 -23.70 -27.66
C GLY A 2 -10.96 -23.45 -26.30
N GLN A 3 -10.01 -22.51 -26.23
CA GLN A 3 -9.43 -22.08 -24.96
C GLN A 3 -10.46 -21.19 -24.25
N THR A 4 -11.39 -21.85 -23.57
CA THR A 4 -12.30 -21.23 -22.62
C THR A 4 -11.49 -20.49 -21.54
N THR A 5 -12.07 -19.43 -21.00
CA THR A 5 -11.56 -18.64 -19.88
C THR A 5 -11.45 -19.42 -18.56
N GLU A 6 -11.40 -20.76 -18.59
CA GLU A 6 -11.49 -21.69 -17.46
C GLU A 6 -10.50 -21.39 -16.33
N GLY A 7 -9.34 -20.79 -16.66
CA GLY A 7 -8.34 -20.41 -15.67
C GLY A 7 -8.51 -19.02 -15.07
N PHE A 8 -9.17 -18.06 -15.72
CA PHE A 8 -9.23 -16.68 -15.21
C PHE A 8 -10.08 -16.61 -13.95
N LYS A 9 -9.50 -16.13 -12.84
CA LYS A 9 -10.24 -16.08 -11.58
C LYS A 9 -10.77 -14.67 -11.34
N ASN A 10 -12.10 -14.54 -11.24
CA ASN A 10 -12.74 -13.28 -10.86
C ASN A 10 -12.10 -12.72 -9.57
N PHE A 11 -11.88 -11.41 -9.56
CA PHE A 11 -11.23 -10.68 -8.48
C PHE A 11 -11.88 -9.31 -8.24
N ASP A 12 -13.15 -9.16 -8.61
CA ASP A 12 -13.89 -7.89 -8.53
C ASP A 12 -14.13 -7.53 -7.05
N THR A 13 -14.64 -8.50 -6.28
CA THR A 13 -14.81 -8.38 -4.83
C THR A 13 -13.49 -8.10 -4.13
N LEU A 14 -12.41 -8.79 -4.52
CA LEU A 14 -11.08 -8.56 -3.94
C LEU A 14 -10.59 -7.14 -4.24
N THR A 15 -10.71 -6.69 -5.49
CA THR A 15 -10.35 -5.33 -5.90
C THR A 15 -11.16 -4.28 -5.15
N LYS A 16 -12.46 -4.51 -4.99
CA LYS A 16 -13.36 -3.64 -4.21
C LYS A 16 -12.92 -3.50 -2.76
N TRP A 17 -12.62 -4.61 -2.09
CA TRP A 17 -12.13 -4.60 -0.71
C TRP A 17 -10.77 -3.92 -0.57
N VAL A 18 -9.83 -4.15 -1.50
CA VAL A 18 -8.55 -3.42 -1.49
C VAL A 18 -8.79 -1.91 -1.60
N LYS A 19 -9.69 -1.47 -2.49
CA LYS A 19 -10.01 -0.04 -2.63
C LYS A 19 -10.63 0.53 -1.36
N TYR A 20 -11.56 -0.17 -0.73
CA TYR A 20 -12.16 0.27 0.53
C TYR A 20 -11.14 0.39 1.65
N PHE A 21 -10.26 -0.59 1.81
CA PHE A 21 -9.22 -0.54 2.84
C PHE A 21 -8.20 0.58 2.58
N LEU A 22 -7.87 0.87 1.32
CA LEU A 22 -7.06 2.05 0.98
C LEU A 22 -7.76 3.38 1.32
N TYR A 23 -9.08 3.49 1.12
CA TYR A 23 -9.83 4.68 1.57
C TYR A 23 -9.88 4.78 3.10
N ILE A 24 -10.12 3.67 3.79
CA ILE A 24 -10.09 3.63 5.26
C ILE A 24 -8.71 4.06 5.76
N GLN A 25 -7.64 3.60 5.13
CA GLN A 25 -6.27 4.00 5.49
C GLN A 25 -6.05 5.51 5.33
N ILE A 26 -6.56 6.13 4.25
CA ILE A 26 -6.51 7.59 4.09
C ILE A 26 -7.26 8.29 5.22
N VAL A 27 -8.45 7.81 5.60
CA VAL A 27 -9.23 8.39 6.70
C VAL A 27 -8.50 8.27 8.04
N VAL A 28 -7.96 7.08 8.35
CA VAL A 28 -7.21 6.86 9.59
C VAL A 28 -5.96 7.74 9.65
N VAL A 29 -5.23 7.87 8.55
CA VAL A 29 -4.06 8.78 8.49
C VAL A 29 -4.47 10.23 8.71
N THR A 30 -5.58 10.69 8.11
CA THR A 30 -6.06 12.06 8.35
C THR A 30 -6.41 12.30 9.83
N VAL A 31 -7.04 11.33 10.48
CA VAL A 31 -7.31 11.39 11.94
C VAL A 31 -6.01 11.38 12.75
N ALA A 32 -5.03 10.58 12.34
CA ALA A 32 -3.73 10.50 12.99
C ALA A 32 -2.96 11.82 12.89
N ILE A 33 -2.94 12.49 11.73
CA ILE A 33 -2.33 13.82 11.55
C ILE A 33 -2.92 14.81 12.57
N ALA A 34 -4.24 14.85 12.71
CA ALA A 34 -4.90 15.74 13.67
C ALA A 34 -4.50 15.42 15.12
N SER A 35 -4.46 14.14 15.48
CA SER A 35 -4.03 13.71 16.81
C SER A 35 -2.56 14.01 17.10
N ASN A 36 -1.68 13.83 16.11
CA ASN A 36 -0.25 14.11 16.21
C ASN A 36 0.01 15.60 16.38
N PHE A 37 -0.80 16.46 15.76
CA PHE A 37 -0.73 17.91 15.99
C PHE A 37 -1.10 18.28 17.43
N MET A 38 -2.14 17.65 17.99
CA MET A 38 -2.52 17.84 19.40
C MET A 38 -1.43 17.35 20.36
N GLU A 39 -0.80 16.21 20.05
CA GLU A 39 0.32 15.69 20.83
C GLU A 39 1.54 16.61 20.74
N TYR A 40 1.88 17.12 19.55
CA TYR A 40 2.97 18.08 19.38
C TYR A 40 2.76 19.31 20.26
N GLN A 41 1.53 19.85 20.28
CA GLN A 41 1.18 20.97 21.15
C GLN A 41 1.38 20.64 22.63
N LEU A 42 0.88 19.48 23.08
CA LEU A 42 1.06 19.01 24.45
C LEU A 42 2.55 18.90 24.84
N LEU A 43 3.36 18.28 23.98
CA LEU A 43 4.79 18.10 24.24
C LEU A 43 5.54 19.44 24.26
N SER A 44 5.13 20.39 23.40
CA SER A 44 5.63 21.76 23.40
C SER A 44 5.24 22.51 24.67
N ASP A 45 4.02 22.32 25.18
CA ASP A 45 3.56 22.94 26.44
C ASP A 45 4.34 22.41 27.65
N TYR A 46 4.69 21.12 27.67
CA TYR A 46 5.64 20.57 28.65
C TYR A 46 7.03 21.20 28.52
N GLN A 47 7.56 21.32 27.30
CA GLN A 47 8.90 21.85 27.06
C GLN A 47 9.01 23.32 27.48
N ASN A 48 7.96 24.11 27.27
CA ASN A 48 7.93 25.54 27.57
C ASN A 48 7.49 25.86 29.01
N GLY A 49 7.23 24.84 29.85
CA GLY A 49 6.83 25.04 31.24
C GLY A 49 5.46 25.70 31.43
N VAL A 50 4.53 25.49 30.48
CA VAL A 50 3.16 26.04 30.54
C VAL A 50 2.36 25.45 31.70
N TYR A 51 2.66 24.20 32.06
CA TYR A 51 2.00 23.51 33.16
C TYR A 51 2.46 24.00 34.53
N THR A 52 1.52 24.56 35.29
CA THR A 52 1.73 25.01 36.68
C THR A 52 1.27 23.99 37.72
N SER A 53 0.59 22.93 37.29
CA SER A 53 0.14 21.81 38.13
C SER A 53 0.63 20.49 37.54
N GLN A 54 1.38 19.73 38.34
CA GLN A 54 1.85 18.40 37.97
C GLN A 54 0.69 17.42 37.77
N GLU A 55 -0.37 17.53 38.58
CA GLU A 55 -1.58 16.70 38.46
C GLU A 55 -2.24 16.91 37.09
N LYS A 56 -2.40 18.16 36.66
CA LYS A 56 -2.98 18.48 35.35
C LYS A 56 -2.10 17.99 34.19
N ALA A 57 -0.78 18.15 34.31
CA ALA A 57 0.17 17.65 33.32
C ALA A 57 0.02 16.13 33.14
N ILE A 58 -0.02 15.37 34.24
CA ILE A 58 -0.19 13.91 34.18
C ILE A 58 -1.52 13.53 33.51
N ALA A 59 -2.63 14.17 33.90
CA ALA A 59 -3.95 13.87 33.34
C ALA A 59 -4.06 14.16 31.82
N ASP A 60 -3.49 15.28 31.35
CA ASP A 60 -3.47 15.61 29.93
C ASP A 60 -2.57 14.63 29.14
N GLY A 61 -1.44 14.22 29.73
CA GLY A 61 -0.55 13.17 29.21
C GLY A 61 -1.26 11.82 29.05
N GLU A 62 -1.93 11.33 30.08
CA GLU A 62 -2.67 10.06 30.03
C GLU A 62 -3.78 10.08 28.98
N THR A 63 -4.49 11.21 28.86
CA THR A 63 -5.53 11.40 27.83
C THR A 63 -4.94 11.36 26.42
N ASN A 64 -3.77 11.97 26.23
CA ASN A 64 -3.03 11.91 24.96
C ASN A 64 -2.61 10.48 24.64
N ASP A 65 -1.98 9.79 25.59
CA ASP A 65 -1.46 8.44 25.39
C ASP A 65 -2.58 7.46 25.03
N GLN A 66 -3.72 7.54 25.71
CA GLN A 66 -4.90 6.73 25.38
C GLN A 66 -5.40 6.99 23.96
N ARG A 67 -5.49 8.27 23.55
CA ARG A 67 -5.91 8.64 22.19
C ARG A 67 -4.93 8.12 21.15
N GLN A 68 -3.63 8.32 21.37
CA GLN A 68 -2.58 7.88 20.45
C GLN A 68 -2.53 6.35 20.34
N GLN A 69 -2.71 5.63 21.45
CA GLN A 69 -2.78 4.18 21.45
C GLN A 69 -3.95 3.65 20.63
N LEU A 70 -5.15 4.24 20.78
CA LEU A 70 -6.34 3.83 20.02
C LEU A 70 -6.16 4.07 18.52
N ILE A 71 -5.62 5.23 18.14
CA ILE A 71 -5.35 5.57 16.73
C ILE A 71 -4.29 4.65 16.15
N SER A 72 -3.19 4.43 16.88
CA SER A 72 -2.11 3.54 16.46
C SER A 72 -2.60 2.10 16.28
N LEU A 73 -3.46 1.61 17.18
CA LEU A 73 -4.06 0.28 17.06
C LEU A 73 -4.96 0.18 15.82
N ALA A 74 -5.83 1.18 15.59
CA ALA A 74 -6.66 1.24 14.40
C ALA A 74 -5.81 1.25 13.12
N TYR A 75 -4.73 2.05 13.10
CA TYR A 75 -3.79 2.11 11.99
C TYR A 75 -3.14 0.76 11.72
N ILE A 76 -2.61 0.07 12.74
CA ILE A 76 -1.96 -1.24 12.60
C ILE A 76 -2.94 -2.29 12.05
N ILE A 77 -4.18 -2.33 12.57
CA ILE A 77 -5.20 -3.28 12.10
C ILE A 77 -5.51 -3.04 10.62
N VAL A 78 -5.77 -1.78 10.24
CA VAL A 78 -6.07 -1.41 8.86
C VAL A 78 -4.87 -1.71 7.95
N PHE A 79 -3.66 -1.42 8.40
CA PHE A 79 -2.43 -1.69 7.66
C PHE A 79 -2.23 -3.18 7.38
N ILE A 80 -2.38 -4.05 8.40
CA ILE A 80 -2.23 -5.51 8.25
C ILE A 80 -3.26 -6.06 7.27
N ILE A 81 -4.53 -5.68 7.42
CA ILE A 81 -5.60 -6.17 6.53
C ILE A 81 -5.36 -5.66 5.10
N SER A 82 -5.02 -4.38 4.93
CA SER A 82 -4.69 -3.79 3.63
C SER A 82 -3.53 -4.52 2.97
N GLY A 83 -2.45 -4.76 3.71
CA GLY A 83 -1.28 -5.49 3.23
C GLY A 83 -1.63 -6.89 2.75
N PHE A 84 -2.37 -7.65 3.55
CA PHE A 84 -2.83 -8.99 3.15
C PHE A 84 -3.68 -8.96 1.88
N LEU A 85 -4.66 -8.04 1.80
CA LEU A 85 -5.53 -7.90 0.64
C LEU A 85 -4.75 -7.52 -0.62
N ILE A 86 -3.81 -6.56 -0.52
CA ILE A 86 -2.97 -6.11 -1.62
C ILE A 86 -2.06 -7.25 -2.09
N LEU A 87 -1.39 -7.98 -1.20
CA LEU A 87 -0.54 -9.11 -1.57
C LEU A 87 -1.36 -10.23 -2.26
N LYS A 88 -2.54 -10.55 -1.73
CA LYS A 88 -3.47 -11.50 -2.37
C LYS A 88 -3.91 -11.00 -3.75
N TRP A 89 -4.14 -9.70 -3.90
CA TRP A 89 -4.49 -9.07 -5.17
C TRP A 89 -3.34 -9.13 -6.17
N ILE A 90 -2.09 -8.87 -5.75
CA ILE A 90 -0.88 -8.98 -6.60
C ILE A 90 -0.73 -10.41 -7.13
N TYR A 91 -0.86 -11.40 -6.24
CA TYR A 91 -0.85 -12.81 -6.64
C TYR A 91 -1.90 -13.08 -7.72
N ARG A 92 -3.14 -12.62 -7.49
CA ARG A 92 -4.28 -12.85 -8.38
C ARG A 92 -4.09 -12.14 -9.73
N ALA A 93 -3.61 -10.91 -9.73
CA ALA A 93 -3.35 -10.13 -10.92
C ALA A 93 -2.25 -10.78 -11.79
N ASN A 94 -1.17 -11.28 -11.19
CA ASN A 94 -0.15 -12.03 -11.92
C ASN A 94 -0.74 -13.30 -12.55
N TYR A 95 -1.47 -14.09 -11.76
CA TYR A 95 -2.07 -15.33 -12.23
C TYR A 95 -3.03 -15.07 -13.40
N ASN A 96 -3.93 -14.09 -13.26
CA ASN A 96 -4.90 -13.72 -14.29
C ASN A 96 -4.23 -13.20 -15.57
N ALA A 97 -3.16 -12.41 -15.47
CA ALA A 97 -2.43 -11.93 -16.65
C ALA A 97 -1.92 -13.09 -17.52
N ARG A 98 -1.48 -14.19 -16.90
CA ARG A 98 -1.06 -15.41 -17.60
C ARG A 98 -2.22 -16.10 -18.31
N GLN A 99 -3.40 -16.16 -17.69
CA GLN A 99 -4.62 -16.72 -18.29
C GLN A 99 -5.12 -15.90 -19.49
N LEU A 100 -4.76 -14.61 -19.53
CA LEU A 100 -5.02 -13.72 -20.66
C LEU A 100 -4.02 -13.90 -21.82
N GLY A 101 -3.03 -14.78 -21.69
CA GLY A 101 -2.06 -15.09 -22.75
C GLY A 101 -0.67 -14.48 -22.56
N ALA A 102 -0.38 -13.89 -21.39
CA ALA A 102 0.97 -13.39 -21.07
C ALA A 102 1.95 -14.54 -20.79
N SER A 103 2.45 -15.14 -21.86
CA SER A 103 3.54 -16.11 -21.84
C SER A 103 4.89 -15.43 -21.54
N GLY A 104 5.85 -16.17 -21.01
CA GLY A 104 7.21 -15.68 -20.78
C GLY A 104 7.41 -14.71 -19.61
N MET A 105 6.37 -14.39 -18.85
CA MET A 105 6.46 -13.64 -17.59
C MET A 105 7.43 -14.34 -16.61
N LYS A 106 8.44 -13.63 -16.09
CA LYS A 106 9.51 -14.17 -15.23
C LYS A 106 9.06 -14.37 -13.78
N PHE A 107 8.18 -13.52 -13.26
CA PHE A 107 7.73 -13.60 -11.87
C PHE A 107 6.49 -14.49 -11.77
N THR A 108 6.58 -15.58 -11.02
CA THR A 108 5.40 -16.42 -10.71
C THR A 108 4.44 -15.66 -9.79
N PRO A 109 3.16 -16.07 -9.69
CA PRO A 109 2.22 -15.46 -8.75
C PRO A 109 2.73 -15.45 -7.31
N GLY A 110 3.32 -16.57 -6.87
CA GLY A 110 3.90 -16.69 -5.52
C GLY A 110 5.10 -15.77 -5.31
N TRP A 111 6.05 -15.74 -6.25
CA TRP A 111 7.22 -14.86 -6.14
C TRP A 111 6.89 -13.38 -6.32
N SER A 112 5.78 -13.04 -6.98
CA SER A 112 5.29 -11.65 -7.00
C SER A 112 4.93 -11.12 -5.61
N VAL A 113 4.68 -12.03 -4.65
CA VAL A 113 4.41 -11.73 -3.24
C VAL A 113 5.62 -12.03 -2.34
N GLY A 114 6.31 -13.15 -2.55
CA GLY A 114 7.40 -13.62 -1.69
C GLY A 114 8.53 -12.61 -1.51
N TRP A 115 8.82 -11.79 -2.54
CA TRP A 115 9.90 -10.81 -2.48
C TRP A 115 9.68 -9.67 -1.45
N TYR A 116 8.44 -9.40 -1.04
CA TYR A 116 8.16 -8.42 0.02
C TYR A 116 8.70 -8.85 1.39
N PHE A 117 8.90 -10.15 1.59
CA PHE A 117 9.32 -10.72 2.87
C PHE A 117 10.83 -10.94 2.97
N ILE A 118 11.59 -10.65 1.91
CA ILE A 118 13.06 -10.77 1.91
C ILE A 118 13.66 -9.37 1.92
N PRO A 119 14.22 -8.87 3.05
CA PRO A 119 14.57 -7.46 3.23
C PRO A 119 15.42 -6.85 2.11
N ILE A 120 16.47 -7.57 1.67
CA ILE A 120 17.39 -7.10 0.63
C ILE A 120 16.66 -7.00 -0.72
N PHE A 121 15.88 -8.03 -1.08
CA PHE A 121 15.21 -8.08 -2.38
C PHE A 121 13.95 -7.21 -2.44
N ASN A 122 13.35 -6.90 -1.29
CA ASN A 122 12.21 -5.98 -1.16
C ASN A 122 12.53 -4.57 -1.70
N LEU A 123 13.81 -4.22 -1.90
CA LEU A 123 14.23 -2.93 -2.45
C LEU A 123 13.99 -2.78 -3.97
N TRP A 124 13.86 -3.88 -4.73
CA TRP A 124 13.63 -3.78 -6.19
C TRP A 124 12.81 -4.91 -6.81
N LYS A 125 12.76 -6.11 -6.22
CA LYS A 125 12.05 -7.24 -6.83
C LYS A 125 10.53 -7.04 -6.88
N PRO A 126 9.85 -6.49 -5.87
CA PRO A 126 8.41 -6.23 -5.98
C PRO A 126 8.06 -5.21 -7.07
N TYR A 127 8.89 -4.17 -7.24
CA TYR A 127 8.77 -3.25 -8.37
C TYR A 127 8.86 -3.97 -9.72
N GLN A 128 9.83 -4.88 -9.89
CA GLN A 128 9.98 -5.64 -11.13
C GLN A 128 8.76 -6.54 -11.39
N ALA A 129 8.23 -7.19 -10.36
CA ALA A 129 7.03 -8.02 -10.47
C ALA A 129 5.79 -7.19 -10.85
N MET A 130 5.55 -6.06 -10.17
CA MET A 130 4.44 -5.16 -10.48
C MET A 130 4.56 -4.53 -11.87
N ARG A 131 5.78 -4.22 -12.31
CA ARG A 131 6.04 -3.77 -13.68
C ARG A 131 5.68 -4.83 -14.72
N GLU A 132 6.01 -6.09 -14.45
CA GLU A 132 5.64 -7.20 -15.32
C GLU A 132 4.12 -7.40 -15.38
N ILE A 133 3.46 -7.40 -14.21
CA ILE A 133 1.98 -7.47 -14.11
C ILE A 133 1.33 -6.32 -14.88
N TRP A 134 1.82 -5.09 -14.72
CA TRP A 134 1.32 -3.92 -15.44
C TRP A 134 1.36 -4.14 -16.95
N LYS A 135 2.53 -4.47 -17.48
CA LYS A 135 2.75 -4.69 -18.91
C LYS A 135 1.86 -5.81 -19.44
N ALA A 136 1.87 -6.96 -18.75
CA ALA A 136 1.10 -8.15 -19.08
C ALA A 136 -0.41 -7.90 -19.04
N SER A 137 -0.88 -7.01 -18.17
CA SER A 137 -2.30 -6.66 -18.08
C SER A 137 -2.79 -5.79 -19.24
N HIS A 138 -1.91 -4.97 -19.83
CA HIS A 138 -2.29 -4.02 -20.88
C HIS A 138 -2.23 -4.63 -22.29
N ALA A 139 -1.21 -5.45 -22.58
CA ALA A 139 -1.12 -6.19 -23.84
C ALA A 139 -0.60 -7.61 -23.59
N PRO A 140 -1.45 -8.56 -23.15
CA PRO A 140 -1.00 -9.88 -22.72
C PRO A 140 -0.10 -10.62 -23.74
N THR A 141 -0.41 -10.55 -25.04
CA THR A 141 0.36 -11.25 -26.07
C THR A 141 1.62 -10.53 -26.55
N ASP A 142 1.79 -9.23 -26.23
CA ASP A 142 2.91 -8.39 -26.66
C ASP A 142 3.44 -7.52 -25.50
N TRP A 143 3.41 -8.07 -24.29
CA TRP A 143 3.58 -7.29 -23.08
C TRP A 143 5.00 -6.73 -22.92
N THR A 144 6.00 -7.38 -23.52
CA THR A 144 7.40 -6.95 -23.44
C THR A 144 7.60 -5.54 -24.02
N ASN A 145 6.85 -5.19 -25.07
CA ASN A 145 6.88 -3.91 -25.77
C ASN A 145 6.04 -2.80 -25.08
N VAL A 146 5.23 -3.15 -24.09
CA VAL A 146 4.41 -2.17 -23.37
C VAL A 146 5.29 -1.23 -22.55
N ALA A 147 5.01 0.08 -22.64
CA ALA A 147 5.69 1.09 -21.85
C ALA A 147 5.38 0.94 -20.35
N THR A 148 6.39 1.18 -19.51
CA THR A 148 6.21 1.19 -18.06
C THR A 148 5.51 2.48 -17.62
N SER A 149 4.41 2.37 -16.87
CA SER A 149 3.72 3.55 -16.33
C SER A 149 4.58 4.36 -15.37
N SER A 150 4.46 5.69 -15.43
CA SER A 150 5.02 6.59 -14.42
C SER A 150 4.44 6.36 -13.03
N ASP A 151 3.21 5.84 -12.93
CA ASP A 151 2.55 5.57 -11.66
C ASP A 151 3.29 4.49 -10.87
N LEU A 152 3.88 3.48 -11.55
CA LEU A 152 4.73 2.48 -10.91
C LEU A 152 5.98 3.09 -10.30
N ARG A 153 6.60 4.05 -10.99
CA ARG A 153 7.80 4.75 -10.47
C ARG A 153 7.45 5.58 -9.23
N ARG A 154 6.33 6.31 -9.26
CA ARG A 154 5.84 7.12 -8.13
C ARG A 154 5.47 6.24 -6.94
N TRP A 155 4.71 5.17 -7.17
CA TRP A 155 4.34 4.21 -6.14
C TRP A 155 5.57 3.63 -5.45
N TRP A 156 6.57 3.19 -6.22
CA TRP A 156 7.78 2.64 -5.66
C TRP A 156 8.63 3.66 -4.92
N PHE A 157 8.70 4.90 -5.43
CA PHE A 157 9.35 6.00 -4.74
C PHE A 157 8.76 6.21 -3.34
N PHE A 158 7.43 6.36 -3.23
CA PHE A 158 6.78 6.55 -1.94
C PHE A 158 6.92 5.33 -1.02
N TRP A 159 6.85 4.12 -1.57
CA TRP A 159 7.08 2.88 -0.81
C TRP A 159 8.48 2.85 -0.17
N ILE A 160 9.51 3.20 -0.94
CA ILE A 160 10.90 3.22 -0.45
C ILE A 160 11.09 4.32 0.58
N VAL A 161 10.60 5.54 0.32
CA VAL A 161 10.67 6.66 1.27
C VAL A 161 10.05 6.27 2.61
N LEU A 162 8.83 5.74 2.60
CA LEU A 162 8.14 5.33 3.82
C LEU A 162 8.84 4.15 4.52
N SER A 163 9.37 3.19 3.76
CA SER A 163 10.13 2.06 4.33
C SER A 163 11.41 2.54 5.03
N VAL A 164 12.11 3.52 4.45
CA VAL A 164 13.30 4.12 5.05
C VAL A 164 12.95 4.89 6.31
N ILE A 165 11.92 5.74 6.26
CA ILE A 165 11.49 6.51 7.44
C ILE A 165 11.07 5.57 8.56
N ALA A 166 10.25 4.55 8.29
CA ALA A 166 9.83 3.58 9.29
C ALA A 166 11.01 2.84 9.95
N ASN A 167 12.03 2.45 9.17
CA ASN A 167 13.24 1.83 9.71
C ASN A 167 14.05 2.80 10.59
N ILE A 168 14.14 4.07 10.20
CA ILE A 168 14.82 5.10 10.99
C ILE A 168 14.05 5.34 12.29
N SER A 169 12.73 5.56 12.23
CA SER A 169 11.87 5.75 13.40
C SER A 169 11.96 4.57 14.37
N PHE A 170 11.94 3.33 13.86
CA PHE A 170 12.07 2.13 14.68
C PHE A 170 13.44 2.04 15.39
N ARG A 171 14.53 2.34 14.69
CA ARG A 171 15.86 2.36 15.32
C ARG A 171 16.00 3.49 16.34
N PHE A 172 15.41 4.65 16.03
CA PHE A 172 15.44 5.80 16.91
C PHE A 172 14.62 5.54 18.18
N SER A 173 13.44 4.92 18.07
CA SER A 173 12.59 4.59 19.22
C SER A 173 13.26 3.65 20.22
N MET A 174 14.17 2.78 19.78
CA MET A 174 14.92 1.84 20.64
C MET A 174 16.02 2.46 21.52
N ASN A 175 16.39 3.73 21.34
CA ASN A 175 17.44 4.41 22.15
C ASN A 175 16.86 5.22 23.34
N THR A 176 17.69 5.93 24.13
CA THR A 176 17.36 6.61 25.41
C THR A 176 16.05 7.44 25.45
N GLU A 177 15.44 7.51 26.63
CA GLU A 177 14.19 8.24 26.95
C GLU A 177 14.37 9.77 27.02
N GLY A 178 13.30 10.54 26.78
CA GLY A 178 13.28 11.99 26.99
C GLY A 178 12.26 12.75 26.14
N LEU A 179 11.82 13.91 26.63
CA LEU A 179 10.81 14.76 25.98
C LEU A 179 11.20 15.19 24.55
N ASN A 180 12.45 15.61 24.34
CA ASN A 180 12.94 16.01 23.01
C ASN A 180 12.81 14.90 21.98
N LYS A 181 12.97 13.64 22.40
CA LYS A 181 12.85 12.49 21.52
C LYS A 181 11.40 12.26 21.09
N LEU A 182 10.45 12.43 22.01
CA LEU A 182 9.01 12.35 21.70
C LEU A 182 8.60 13.40 20.66
N ILE A 183 9.10 14.63 20.81
CA ILE A 183 8.87 15.70 19.83
C ILE A 183 9.45 15.33 18.46
N ILE A 184 10.69 14.83 18.41
CA ILE A 184 11.32 14.41 17.15
C ILE A 184 10.54 13.26 16.49
N LEU A 185 10.16 12.24 17.26
CA LEU A 185 9.37 11.11 16.76
C LEU A 185 8.03 11.57 16.19
N ASN A 186 7.30 12.40 16.92
CA ASN A 186 6.03 12.97 16.48
C ASN A 186 6.20 13.78 15.17
N VAL A 187 7.25 14.60 15.05
CA VAL A 187 7.54 15.34 13.80
C VAL A 187 7.86 14.38 12.64
N VAL A 188 8.62 13.31 12.89
CA VAL A 188 8.94 12.29 11.87
C VAL A 188 7.68 11.52 11.44
N ASP A 189 6.78 11.21 12.38
CA ASP A 189 5.52 10.53 12.09
C ASP A 189 4.61 11.43 11.24
N GLN A 190 4.45 12.71 11.61
CA GLN A 190 3.73 13.70 10.78
C GLN A 190 4.32 13.82 9.37
N ALA A 191 5.65 13.85 9.24
CA ALA A 191 6.30 13.88 7.92
C ALA A 191 6.02 12.61 7.11
N SER A 192 5.94 11.45 7.77
CA SER A 192 5.60 10.18 7.12
C SER A 192 4.17 10.18 6.58
N GLU A 193 3.23 10.76 7.31
CA GLU A 193 1.83 10.85 6.93
C GLU A 193 1.62 11.65 5.63
N LEU A 194 2.47 12.65 5.36
CA LEU A 194 2.48 13.39 4.09
C LEU A 194 2.81 12.51 2.88
N PHE A 195 3.60 11.45 3.06
CA PHE A 195 3.94 10.51 2.00
C PHE A 195 2.98 9.32 1.91
N SER A 196 2.32 8.95 3.02
CA SER A 196 1.42 7.80 3.06
C SER A 196 0.13 8.03 2.28
N ILE A 197 -0.43 9.25 2.29
CA ILE A 197 -1.62 9.60 1.50
C ILE A 197 -1.34 9.49 -0.01
N PRO A 198 -0.29 10.14 -0.58
CA PRO A 198 0.11 9.92 -1.97
C PRO A 198 0.38 8.45 -2.32
N LEU A 199 1.02 7.68 -1.43
CA LEU A 199 1.22 6.25 -1.65
C LEU A 199 -0.11 5.51 -1.83
N ALA A 200 -1.08 5.75 -0.93
CA ALA A 200 -2.39 5.11 -1.00
C ALA A 200 -3.13 5.48 -2.29
N ILE A 201 -3.09 6.77 -2.69
CA ILE A 201 -3.71 7.26 -3.92
C ILE A 201 -3.06 6.61 -5.16
N VAL A 202 -1.74 6.58 -5.26
CA VAL A 202 -1.08 5.97 -6.42
C VAL A 202 -1.31 4.45 -6.44
N THR A 203 -1.39 3.80 -5.29
CA THR A 203 -1.76 2.37 -5.18
C THR A 203 -3.17 2.13 -5.71
N LEU A 204 -4.15 2.96 -5.32
CA LEU A 204 -5.52 2.92 -5.86
C LEU A 204 -5.53 3.06 -7.39
N ILE A 205 -4.78 4.02 -7.92
CA ILE A 205 -4.68 4.27 -9.36
C ILE A 205 -4.11 3.04 -10.08
N LEU A 206 -3.00 2.48 -9.58
CA LEU A 206 -2.35 1.30 -10.18
C LEU A 206 -3.27 0.09 -10.20
N ILE A 207 -3.89 -0.22 -9.06
CA ILE A 207 -4.82 -1.34 -8.93
C ILE A 207 -5.98 -1.18 -9.91
N ASN A 208 -6.57 0.01 -9.98
CA ASN A 208 -7.70 0.28 -10.86
C ASN A 208 -7.32 0.15 -12.33
N LYS A 209 -6.17 0.71 -12.75
CA LYS A 209 -5.71 0.64 -14.14
C LYS A 209 -5.39 -0.80 -14.57
N ILE A 210 -4.70 -1.56 -13.72
CA ILE A 210 -4.41 -2.98 -13.99
C ILE A 210 -5.70 -3.80 -14.07
N TYR A 211 -6.60 -3.62 -13.09
CA TYR A 211 -7.89 -4.32 -13.05
C TYR A 211 -8.70 -4.09 -14.33
N LEU A 212 -8.88 -2.82 -14.73
CA LEU A 212 -9.63 -2.47 -15.94
C LEU A 212 -8.96 -2.99 -17.21
N ALA A 213 -7.63 -2.96 -17.28
CA ALA A 213 -6.89 -3.51 -18.41
C ALA A 213 -7.10 -5.03 -18.55
N GLN A 214 -7.09 -5.77 -17.43
CA GLN A 214 -7.37 -7.21 -17.44
C GLN A 214 -8.81 -7.53 -17.85
N LEU A 215 -9.80 -6.80 -17.33
CA LEU A 215 -11.20 -6.99 -17.72
C LEU A 215 -11.44 -6.69 -19.20
N LYS A 216 -10.84 -5.60 -19.73
CA LYS A 216 -10.91 -5.27 -21.15
C LYS A 216 -10.37 -6.40 -22.02
N ASN A 217 -9.24 -6.98 -21.64
CA ASN A 217 -8.63 -8.10 -22.37
C ASN A 217 -9.43 -9.40 -22.22
N LEU A 218 -10.06 -9.63 -21.07
CA LEU A 218 -10.98 -10.75 -20.87
C LEU A 218 -12.19 -10.65 -21.81
N HIS A 219 -12.86 -9.50 -21.86
CA HIS A 219 -14.00 -9.27 -22.76
C HIS A 219 -13.63 -9.48 -24.23
N LYS A 220 -12.48 -8.93 -24.67
CA LYS A 220 -11.97 -9.16 -26.03
C LYS A 220 -11.75 -10.65 -26.34
N LYS A 221 -11.20 -11.40 -25.38
CA LYS A 221 -10.92 -12.83 -25.54
C LYS A 221 -12.21 -13.65 -25.64
N VAL A 222 -13.22 -13.31 -24.85
CA VAL A 222 -14.55 -13.97 -24.89
C VAL A 222 -15.25 -13.68 -26.21
N ASN A 223 -15.39 -12.41 -26.62
CA ASN A 223 -16.08 -12.05 -27.86
C ASN A 223 -15.45 -12.72 -29.09
N LYS A 224 -14.11 -12.75 -29.15
CA LYS A 224 -13.40 -13.42 -30.26
C LYS A 224 -13.66 -14.93 -30.29
N ALA A 225 -13.83 -15.57 -29.13
CA ALA A 225 -14.17 -17.00 -29.07
C ALA A 225 -15.60 -17.25 -29.57
N ASP A 226 -16.54 -16.36 -29.24
CA ASP A 226 -17.93 -16.47 -29.69
C ASP A 226 -18.05 -16.26 -31.22
N GLU A 227 -17.28 -15.34 -31.81
CA GLU A 227 -17.21 -15.15 -33.27
C GLU A 227 -16.79 -16.45 -33.98
N PHE A 228 -15.73 -17.12 -33.52
CA PHE A 228 -15.26 -18.39 -34.10
C PHE A 228 -16.21 -19.58 -33.93
N ILE A 229 -17.13 -19.54 -32.96
CA ILE A 229 -18.12 -20.61 -32.75
C ILE A 229 -19.32 -20.42 -33.67
N ASN A 230 -19.59 -19.18 -34.08
CA ASN A 230 -20.75 -18.82 -34.90
C ASN A 230 -20.44 -18.72 -36.42
N GLU A 231 -19.18 -18.89 -36.83
CA GLU A 231 -18.73 -19.10 -38.23
C GLU A 231 -18.66 -20.60 -38.58
#